data_AF-A0AA43ZSS9-F1
#
_entry.id   AF-A0AA43ZSS9-F1
#
_cell.length_a   1.000
_cell.length_b   1.000
_cell.length_c   1.000
_cell.angle_alpha   90.00
_cell.angle_beta   90.00
_cell.angle_gamma   90.00
#
_symmetry.space_group_name_H-M   'P 1'
#
loop_
_entity.id
_entity.type
_entity.pdbx_description
1 polymer ?
#
loop_
_entity_poly.entity_id
_entity_poly.type
_entity_poly.pdbx_seq_one_letter_code
_entity_poly.pdbx_strand_id
1 'polypeptide(L)'
;MKHELFEVGSYDYSDLDKRLTKPVEWTAEDLKLIAENYRGGIPLTEEHERVYIGIGNNIVYEDGKLFIDVPDELDMEGKGLSPKVDVLLKDKGDSFGIDTMSLIDVGVTKSPRKITLLNSDITGETGSTGDDGNPQPAPQPQPQPPSKETNVATTLLLEKLQGKDAEIGKLQDEIKNLKEESEKYEEIKKAIEEDKEFLDNKEDILKELSELRKAENERKIKEYEAKYNFNYNENAQDKEIIDKLLSGDVDMELMEKLAERRIKIEASNDGSTPGGRNPGNSGGDGDTGETGSTGDEDKPSFTTREEYNKILKDMGFNRTRI
;
A
#
# COMPACT_ATOMS: atom_id res chain seq x y z
N MET A 1 -8.45 18.71 -6.22
CA MET A 1 -8.71 20.00 -6.94
C MET A 1 -7.51 20.37 -7.84
N LYS A 2 -7.71 21.07 -8.98
CA LYS A 2 -6.64 21.46 -9.93
C LYS A 2 -5.93 22.75 -9.49
N HIS A 3 -4.60 22.71 -9.37
CA HIS A 3 -3.75 23.83 -8.93
C HIS A 3 -2.68 24.17 -9.96
N GLU A 4 -2.38 25.46 -10.11
CA GLU A 4 -1.26 25.93 -10.93
C GLU A 4 0.06 25.57 -10.25
N LEU A 5 0.98 24.99 -11.02
CA LEU A 5 2.31 24.59 -10.57
C LEU A 5 3.38 25.55 -11.08
N PHE A 6 3.39 25.81 -12.39
CA PHE A 6 4.42 26.63 -13.03
C PHE A 6 3.99 27.13 -14.41
N GLU A 7 4.56 28.22 -14.92
CA GLU A 7 4.23 28.77 -16.24
C GLU A 7 5.48 29.03 -17.08
N VAL A 8 5.32 29.00 -18.40
CA VAL A 8 6.41 29.35 -19.34
C VAL A 8 6.91 30.76 -19.06
N GLY A 9 8.22 30.97 -19.20
CA GLY A 9 8.81 32.27 -18.90
C GLY A 9 10.31 32.26 -18.74
N SER A 10 10.85 33.43 -18.42
CA SER A 10 12.26 33.65 -18.13
C SER A 10 12.38 34.05 -16.66
N TYR A 11 13.19 33.32 -15.90
CA TYR A 11 13.24 33.44 -14.46
C TYR A 11 14.68 33.57 -13.96
N ASP A 12 14.87 34.45 -12.98
CA ASP A 12 16.14 34.65 -12.30
C ASP A 12 16.25 33.69 -11.11
N TYR A 13 17.38 32.98 -11.05
CA TYR A 13 17.74 32.03 -10.00
C TYR A 13 19.12 32.35 -9.40
N SER A 14 19.61 33.59 -9.60
CA SER A 14 20.89 34.04 -9.07
C SER A 14 20.98 33.99 -7.54
N ASP A 15 19.84 33.93 -6.84
CA ASP A 15 19.76 33.72 -5.40
C ASP A 15 20.04 32.27 -4.97
N LEU A 16 19.91 31.30 -5.88
CA LEU A 16 20.12 29.87 -5.62
C LEU A 16 21.57 29.44 -5.86
N ASP A 17 22.17 29.87 -6.97
CA ASP A 17 23.56 29.54 -7.32
C ASP A 17 24.23 30.75 -8.00
N LYS A 18 25.43 31.10 -7.53
CA LYS A 18 26.23 32.22 -8.05
C LYS A 18 26.64 32.04 -9.52
N ARG A 19 26.62 30.81 -10.05
CA ARG A 19 26.87 30.51 -11.47
C ARG A 19 25.70 30.90 -12.36
N LEU A 20 24.48 31.00 -11.83
CA LEU A 20 23.26 31.37 -12.54
C LEU A 20 23.18 32.89 -12.73
N THR A 21 24.12 33.44 -13.48
CA THR A 21 24.29 34.87 -13.72
C THR A 21 23.33 35.46 -14.77
N LYS A 22 22.52 34.60 -15.40
CA LYS A 22 21.59 34.91 -16.48
C LYS A 22 20.27 34.18 -16.20
N PRO A 23 19.13 34.64 -16.73
CA PRO A 23 17.86 33.98 -16.48
C PRO A 23 17.79 32.61 -17.18
N VAL A 24 17.02 31.70 -16.60
CA VAL A 24 16.69 30.40 -17.21
C VAL A 24 15.36 30.52 -17.92
N GLU A 25 15.32 30.13 -19.18
CA GLU A 25 14.13 30.10 -20.03
C GLU A 25 13.43 28.75 -19.97
N TRP A 26 12.13 28.81 -19.70
CA TRP A 26 11.22 27.68 -19.68
C TRP A 26 10.22 27.79 -20.81
N THR A 27 10.28 26.85 -21.74
CA THR A 27 9.46 26.84 -22.95
C THR A 27 8.21 25.96 -22.79
N ALA A 28 7.29 26.07 -23.73
CA ALA A 28 6.12 25.18 -23.77
C ALA A 28 6.51 23.70 -23.94
N GLU A 29 7.60 23.42 -24.64
CA GLU A 29 8.08 22.05 -24.86
C GLU A 29 8.62 21.46 -23.55
N ASP A 30 9.33 22.26 -22.76
CA ASP A 30 9.85 21.87 -21.45
C ASP A 30 8.72 21.45 -20.50
N LEU A 31 7.67 22.27 -20.40
CA LEU A 31 6.53 21.98 -19.51
C LEU A 31 5.71 20.78 -20.00
N LYS A 32 5.58 20.59 -21.32
CA LYS A 32 4.92 19.39 -21.88
C LYS A 32 5.70 18.12 -21.53
N LEU A 33 7.03 18.17 -21.60
CA LEU A 33 7.88 17.04 -21.23
C LEU A 33 7.66 16.63 -19.76
N ILE A 34 7.50 17.60 -18.85
CA ILE A 34 7.15 17.33 -17.45
C ILE A 34 5.78 16.62 -17.36
N ALA A 35 4.75 17.15 -18.02
CA ALA A 35 3.42 16.55 -18.00
C ALA A 35 3.41 15.11 -18.56
N GLU A 36 4.21 14.85 -19.59
CA GLU A 36 4.32 13.52 -20.21
C GLU A 36 5.05 12.50 -19.33
N ASN A 37 6.12 12.93 -18.66
CA ASN A 37 6.98 12.03 -17.87
C ASN A 37 6.38 11.67 -16.50
N TYR A 38 5.51 12.50 -15.93
CA TYR A 38 5.01 12.34 -14.55
C TYR A 38 3.53 11.92 -14.47
N ARG A 39 3.10 11.00 -15.35
CA ARG A 39 1.72 10.46 -15.33
C ARG A 39 1.38 9.65 -14.09
N GLY A 40 2.37 9.11 -13.39
CA GLY A 40 2.20 8.33 -12.15
C GLY A 40 1.97 9.16 -10.89
N GLY A 41 1.96 10.49 -11.02
CA GLY A 41 1.92 11.42 -9.89
C GLY A 41 3.31 11.76 -9.34
N ILE A 42 3.37 12.79 -8.52
CA ILE A 42 4.59 13.31 -7.88
C ILE A 42 4.36 13.43 -6.37
N PRO A 43 5.36 13.09 -5.52
CA PRO A 43 5.22 13.29 -4.08
C PRO A 43 5.04 14.77 -3.72
N LEU A 44 4.10 15.02 -2.82
CA LEU A 44 3.91 16.28 -2.12
C LEU A 44 4.61 16.21 -0.77
N THR A 45 5.35 17.26 -0.44
CA THR A 45 6.12 17.34 0.82
C THR A 45 5.79 18.61 1.59
N GLU A 46 5.93 18.57 2.91
CA GLU A 46 5.87 19.79 3.72
C GLU A 46 7.18 20.57 3.58
N GLU A 47 7.12 21.79 3.04
CA GLU A 47 8.28 22.68 2.87
C GLU A 47 9.54 22.03 2.23
N HIS A 48 9.37 21.06 1.32
CA HIS A 48 10.47 20.29 0.70
C HIS A 48 11.29 19.42 1.67
N GLU A 49 10.79 19.18 2.89
CA GLU A 49 11.37 18.25 3.85
C GLU A 49 11.07 16.79 3.49
N ARG A 50 11.67 15.84 4.22
CA ARG A 50 11.40 14.39 4.07
C ARG A 50 10.03 13.97 4.64
N VAL A 51 9.14 14.92 4.89
CA VAL A 51 7.77 14.67 5.37
C VAL A 51 6.84 14.62 4.17
N TYR A 52 6.43 13.40 3.82
CA TYR A 52 5.50 13.14 2.73
C TYR A 52 4.06 13.35 3.19
N ILE A 53 3.30 14.17 2.46
CA ILE A 53 1.94 14.59 2.82
C ILE A 53 0.89 14.24 1.76
N GLY A 54 1.28 13.61 0.65
CA GLY A 54 0.36 13.12 -0.37
C GLY A 54 1.03 12.92 -1.72
N ILE A 55 0.26 12.46 -2.71
CA ILE A 55 0.67 12.45 -4.14
C ILE A 55 -0.19 13.47 -4.88
N GLY A 56 0.48 14.35 -5.62
CA GLY A 56 -0.18 15.17 -6.62
C GLY A 56 -0.26 14.39 -7.93
N ASN A 57 -1.44 14.33 -8.53
CA ASN A 57 -1.73 13.51 -9.70
C ASN A 57 -2.08 14.38 -10.92
N ASN A 58 -2.25 13.73 -12.07
CA ASN A 58 -2.82 14.36 -13.28
C ASN A 58 -2.09 15.67 -13.65
N ILE A 59 -0.76 15.60 -13.75
CA ILE A 59 0.04 16.75 -14.16
C ILE A 59 -0.25 17.02 -15.64
N VAL A 60 -0.79 18.20 -15.94
CA VAL A 60 -1.23 18.57 -17.29
C VAL A 60 -0.71 19.94 -17.69
N TYR A 61 -0.33 20.07 -18.96
CA TYR A 61 0.04 21.34 -19.56
C TYR A 61 -1.15 21.92 -20.34
N GLU A 62 -1.60 23.11 -19.96
CA GLU A 62 -2.70 23.84 -20.59
C GLU A 62 -2.39 25.35 -20.59
N ASP A 63 -2.68 26.04 -21.69
CA ASP A 63 -2.59 27.51 -21.80
C ASP A 63 -1.26 28.14 -21.33
N GLY A 64 -0.13 27.48 -21.59
CA GLY A 64 1.19 27.99 -21.17
C GLY A 64 1.58 27.65 -19.73
N LYS A 65 0.75 26.88 -19.03
CA LYS A 65 0.93 26.56 -17.61
C LYS A 65 0.87 25.06 -17.35
N LEU A 66 1.59 24.64 -16.33
CA LEU A 66 1.57 23.31 -15.78
C LEU A 66 0.64 23.30 -14.57
N PHE A 67 -0.26 22.34 -14.52
CA PHE A 67 -1.21 22.15 -13.43
C PHE A 67 -1.05 20.77 -12.83
N ILE A 68 -1.52 20.61 -11.59
CA ILE A 68 -1.52 19.36 -10.85
C ILE A 68 -2.79 19.24 -10.02
N ASP A 69 -3.31 18.03 -9.90
CA ASP A 69 -4.40 17.71 -8.97
C ASP A 69 -3.84 17.33 -7.60
N VAL A 70 -4.26 18.06 -6.58
CA VAL A 70 -3.88 17.84 -5.17
C VAL A 70 -5.01 17.08 -4.45
N PRO A 71 -4.70 16.16 -3.50
CA PRO A 71 -5.70 15.46 -2.69
C PRO A 71 -6.63 16.43 -1.95
N ASP A 72 -7.92 16.12 -1.91
CA ASP A 72 -8.94 17.03 -1.34
C ASP A 72 -8.83 17.15 0.19
N GLU A 73 -8.23 16.15 0.86
CA GLU A 73 -7.96 16.17 2.30
C GLU A 73 -6.73 17.02 2.68
N LEU A 74 -5.95 17.48 1.69
CA LEU A 74 -4.75 18.25 1.96
C LEU A 74 -5.10 19.70 2.32
N ASP A 75 -4.67 20.13 3.51
CA ASP A 75 -4.86 21.52 3.94
C ASP A 75 -3.92 22.47 3.16
N MET A 76 -4.54 23.21 2.25
CA MET A 76 -3.93 24.22 1.41
C MET A 76 -4.16 25.65 1.93
N GLU A 77 -4.78 25.85 3.11
CA GLU A 77 -5.11 27.19 3.60
C GLU A 77 -3.84 28.01 3.85
N GLY A 78 -3.72 29.13 3.13
CA GLY A 78 -2.55 30.01 3.21
C GLY A 78 -1.24 29.39 2.70
N LYS A 79 -1.30 28.26 2.00
CA LYS A 79 -0.16 27.57 1.38
C LYS A 79 -0.28 27.60 -0.14
N GLY A 80 0.85 27.44 -0.82
CA GLY A 80 0.93 27.23 -2.26
C GLY A 80 1.89 26.09 -2.59
N LEU A 81 2.00 25.80 -3.89
CA LEU A 81 2.85 24.76 -4.42
C LEU A 81 4.19 25.35 -4.88
N SER A 82 5.27 24.65 -4.55
CA SER A 82 6.63 24.96 -4.97
C SER A 82 7.22 23.71 -5.60
N PRO A 83 7.30 23.60 -6.94
CA PRO A 83 7.93 22.44 -7.58
C PRO A 83 9.45 22.48 -7.41
N LYS A 84 10.06 21.32 -7.14
CA LYS A 84 11.52 21.14 -7.14
C LYS A 84 11.93 20.27 -8.32
N VAL A 85 12.84 20.78 -9.12
CA VAL A 85 13.37 20.08 -10.30
C VAL A 85 14.87 19.94 -10.20
N ASP A 86 15.36 18.78 -10.60
CA ASP A 86 16.76 18.58 -10.95
C ASP A 86 16.91 18.91 -12.44
N VAL A 87 17.86 19.78 -12.79
CA VAL A 87 18.00 20.31 -14.15
C VAL A 87 19.45 20.34 -14.60
N LEU A 88 19.67 19.93 -15.84
CA LEU A 88 20.89 20.24 -16.57
C LEU A 88 20.62 21.44 -17.48
N LEU A 89 21.44 22.46 -17.34
CA LEU A 89 21.29 23.71 -18.09
C LEU A 89 22.24 23.74 -19.28
N LYS A 90 21.82 24.48 -20.32
CA LYS A 90 22.59 24.74 -21.54
C LYS A 90 22.72 26.23 -21.75
N ASP A 91 23.94 26.74 -21.84
CA ASP A 91 24.18 28.15 -22.15
C ASP A 91 23.76 28.45 -23.61
N LYS A 92 22.88 29.44 -23.78
CA LYS A 92 22.40 29.93 -25.07
C LYS A 92 22.91 31.33 -25.42
N GLY A 93 23.87 31.86 -24.66
CA GLY A 93 24.38 33.22 -24.81
C GLY A 93 23.81 34.16 -23.76
N ASP A 94 22.60 34.68 -23.98
CA ASP A 94 21.97 35.65 -23.06
C ASP A 94 21.07 35.00 -22.00
N SER A 95 20.79 33.71 -22.12
CA SER A 95 19.97 32.92 -21.19
C SER A 95 20.47 31.49 -21.08
N PHE A 96 20.02 30.78 -20.03
CA PHE A 96 20.15 29.34 -19.93
C PHE A 96 18.88 28.66 -20.45
N GLY A 97 19.02 27.64 -21.29
CA GLY A 97 17.92 26.73 -21.62
C GLY A 97 17.99 25.44 -20.81
N ILE A 98 16.90 24.70 -20.79
CA ILE A 98 16.85 23.35 -20.21
C ILE A 98 17.41 22.34 -21.23
N ASP A 99 18.35 21.49 -20.80
CA ASP A 99 18.86 20.36 -21.58
C ASP A 99 18.19 19.05 -21.14
N THR A 100 18.22 18.76 -19.84
CA THR A 100 17.47 17.67 -19.22
C THR A 100 16.83 18.15 -17.92
N MET A 101 15.74 17.50 -17.52
CA MET A 101 15.05 17.82 -16.27
C MET A 101 14.34 16.62 -15.67
N SER A 102 14.20 16.63 -14.35
CA SER A 102 13.45 15.67 -13.55
C SER A 102 12.72 16.42 -12.42
N LEU A 103 11.39 16.34 -12.38
CA LEU A 103 10.61 16.79 -11.23
C LEU A 103 10.83 15.82 -10.07
N ILE A 104 11.27 16.34 -8.93
CA ILE A 104 11.65 15.54 -7.75
C ILE A 104 10.49 15.45 -6.76
N ASP A 105 9.98 16.60 -6.36
CA ASP A 105 8.85 16.73 -5.44
C ASP A 105 8.15 18.09 -5.64
N VAL A 106 6.99 18.25 -5.01
CA VAL A 106 6.31 19.54 -4.89
C VAL A 106 6.11 19.88 -3.42
N GLY A 107 6.78 20.91 -2.95
CA GLY A 107 6.65 21.42 -1.60
C GLY A 107 5.36 22.21 -1.43
N VAL A 108 4.59 21.88 -0.40
CA VAL A 108 3.43 22.65 0.04
C VAL A 108 3.90 23.58 1.15
N THR A 109 3.91 24.89 0.88
CA THR A 109 4.56 25.88 1.75
C THR A 109 3.82 27.21 1.75
N LYS A 110 4.01 28.00 2.81
CA LYS A 110 3.49 29.37 2.92
C LYS A 110 4.23 30.37 2.01
N SER A 111 5.43 30.02 1.54
CA SER A 111 6.26 30.86 0.69
C SER A 111 6.60 30.15 -0.62
N PRO A 112 5.60 29.86 -1.47
CA PRO A 112 5.81 29.08 -2.68
C PRO A 112 6.75 29.81 -3.65
N ARG A 113 7.75 29.07 -4.15
CA ARG A 113 8.54 29.51 -5.31
C ARG A 113 7.92 28.91 -6.57
N LYS A 114 8.00 29.64 -7.67
CA LYS A 114 7.51 29.14 -8.97
C LYS A 114 8.21 27.83 -9.35
N ILE A 115 9.50 27.72 -9.09
CA ILE A 115 10.26 26.48 -9.19
C ILE A 115 11.57 26.60 -8.39
N THR A 116 12.05 25.49 -7.85
CA THR A 116 13.34 25.38 -7.16
C THR A 116 14.25 24.46 -7.96
N LEU A 117 15.44 24.95 -8.35
CA LEU A 117 16.41 24.17 -9.11
C LEU A 117 17.39 23.45 -8.18
N LEU A 118 17.63 22.17 -8.45
CA LEU A 118 18.68 21.34 -7.83
C LEU A 118 19.77 21.05 -8.86
N ASN A 119 21.03 20.91 -8.40
CA ASN A 119 22.19 20.47 -9.19
C ASN A 119 22.29 21.11 -10.59
N SER A 120 22.15 22.44 -10.66
CA SER A 120 22.09 23.22 -11.91
C SER A 120 23.45 23.31 -12.62
N ASP A 121 23.99 22.18 -13.04
CA ASP A 121 25.22 22.12 -13.81
C ASP A 121 24.99 22.67 -15.22
N ILE A 122 25.97 23.45 -15.68
CA ILE A 122 25.92 24.15 -16.96
C ILE A 122 26.81 23.39 -17.93
N THR A 123 26.20 22.82 -18.96
CA THR A 123 26.94 22.16 -20.04
C THR A 123 27.71 23.20 -20.86
N GLY A 124 29.05 23.05 -20.92
CA GLY A 124 29.92 23.85 -21.82
C GLY A 124 30.75 24.96 -21.17
N GLU A 125 30.77 25.12 -19.85
CA GLU A 125 31.53 26.19 -19.17
C GLU A 125 33.03 25.83 -19.02
N THR A 126 33.86 26.17 -20.02
CA THR A 126 35.32 26.22 -19.87
C THR A 126 35.78 27.60 -19.41
N GLY A 127 35.87 27.81 -18.10
CA GLY A 127 36.78 28.73 -17.40
C GLY A 127 36.62 30.25 -17.55
N SER A 128 36.54 30.95 -16.42
CA SER A 128 37.24 32.23 -16.15
C SER A 128 37.07 32.65 -14.68
N THR A 129 38.10 32.42 -13.86
CA THR A 129 38.30 33.14 -12.60
C THR A 129 38.76 34.57 -12.93
N GLY A 130 37.96 35.56 -12.54
CA GLY A 130 38.25 36.99 -12.73
C GLY A 130 39.49 37.44 -11.96
N ASP A 131 40.29 38.24 -12.65
CA ASP A 131 41.51 38.93 -12.21
C ASP A 131 41.13 40.40 -11.90
N ASP A 132 41.30 40.85 -10.65
CA ASP A 132 41.10 42.24 -10.23
C ASP A 132 42.41 43.02 -10.45
N GLY A 133 42.34 44.05 -11.31
CA GLY A 133 43.52 44.76 -11.84
C GLY A 133 44.09 45.91 -11.01
N ASN A 134 45.29 46.38 -11.42
CA ASN A 134 45.71 47.80 -11.45
C ASN A 134 47.01 48.00 -12.30
N PRO A 135 47.29 49.21 -12.87
CA PRO A 135 48.21 49.41 -14.00
C PRO A 135 49.63 49.96 -13.69
N GLN A 136 50.59 49.55 -14.55
CA GLN A 136 51.87 50.12 -15.10
C GLN A 136 52.51 51.40 -14.44
N PRO A 137 53.88 51.60 -14.30
CA PRO A 137 54.88 51.47 -15.38
C PRO A 137 56.33 51.02 -15.09
N ALA A 138 57.04 50.59 -16.15
CA ALA A 138 58.46 50.16 -16.17
C ALA A 138 59.46 51.34 -16.02
N PRO A 139 60.74 51.11 -15.61
CA PRO A 139 61.78 50.83 -16.63
C PRO A 139 63.01 49.96 -16.21
N GLN A 140 63.41 49.09 -17.15
CA GLN A 140 64.78 48.71 -17.58
C GLN A 140 65.78 47.92 -16.68
N PRO A 141 66.75 47.19 -17.32
CA PRO A 141 67.22 45.88 -16.89
C PRO A 141 68.62 45.89 -16.25
N GLN A 142 68.89 44.92 -15.37
CA GLN A 142 70.26 44.48 -15.07
C GLN A 142 70.37 42.95 -15.02
N PRO A 143 71.47 42.37 -15.53
CA PRO A 143 71.64 40.93 -15.69
C PRO A 143 72.26 40.33 -14.42
N GLN A 144 71.62 39.30 -13.84
CA GLN A 144 72.17 38.52 -12.73
C GLN A 144 71.75 37.03 -12.82
N PRO A 145 72.50 36.11 -12.19
CA PRO A 145 72.96 34.81 -12.71
C PRO A 145 71.88 33.71 -12.69
N PRO A 146 72.12 32.51 -13.27
CA PRO A 146 71.08 31.50 -13.48
C PRO A 146 70.42 31.13 -12.15
N SER A 147 69.16 31.56 -11.99
CA SER A 147 68.34 31.25 -10.85
C SER A 147 67.96 29.77 -10.87
N LYS A 148 67.84 29.21 -9.67
CA LYS A 148 67.12 27.97 -9.40
C LYS A 148 65.64 28.17 -9.75
N GLU A 149 65.29 28.23 -11.03
CA GLU A 149 63.91 28.04 -11.47
C GLU A 149 63.68 26.55 -11.64
N THR A 150 63.45 25.88 -10.51
CA THR A 150 62.66 24.65 -10.53
C THR A 150 61.24 25.07 -10.89
N ASN A 151 61.00 25.17 -12.21
CA ASN A 151 59.76 25.47 -12.92
C ASN A 151 58.49 25.59 -12.06
N VAL A 152 58.09 26.82 -11.74
CA VAL A 152 56.78 27.16 -11.13
C VAL A 152 55.62 26.56 -11.95
N ALA A 153 55.78 26.51 -13.27
CA ALA A 153 54.85 25.85 -14.18
C ALA A 153 54.73 24.34 -13.94
N THR A 154 55.82 23.65 -13.60
CA THR A 154 55.82 22.21 -13.31
C THR A 154 55.17 21.91 -11.96
N THR A 155 55.35 22.77 -10.95
CA THR A 155 54.65 22.64 -9.65
C THR A 155 53.14 22.87 -9.79
N LEU A 156 52.72 23.89 -10.54
CA LEU A 156 51.30 24.15 -10.86
C LEU A 156 50.65 22.99 -11.63
N LEU A 157 51.38 22.38 -12.57
CA LEU A 157 50.92 21.19 -13.29
C LEU A 157 50.76 19.98 -12.36
N LEU A 158 51.70 19.78 -11.43
CA LEU A 158 51.63 18.71 -10.43
C LEU A 158 50.43 18.89 -9.50
N GLU A 159 50.18 20.10 -9.04
CA GLU A 159 49.06 20.42 -8.15
C GLU A 159 47.71 20.24 -8.87
N LYS A 160 47.62 20.66 -10.14
CA LYS A 160 46.44 20.38 -10.98
C LYS A 160 46.22 18.89 -11.23
N LEU A 161 47.29 18.12 -11.43
CA LEU A 161 47.21 16.66 -11.58
C LEU A 161 46.71 16.00 -10.29
N GLN A 162 47.25 16.40 -9.13
CA GLN A 162 46.80 15.89 -7.84
C GLN A 162 45.34 16.25 -7.54
N GLY A 163 44.91 17.47 -7.91
CA GLY A 163 43.50 17.88 -7.80
C GLY A 163 42.58 17.02 -8.66
N LYS A 164 42.99 16.70 -9.89
CA LYS A 164 42.24 15.79 -10.78
C LYS A 164 42.21 14.35 -10.27
N ASP A 165 43.31 13.85 -9.70
CA ASP A 165 43.35 12.50 -9.12
C ASP A 165 42.40 12.39 -7.91
N ALA A 166 42.28 13.45 -7.10
CA ALA A 166 41.32 13.50 -5.99
C ALA A 166 39.87 13.53 -6.47
N GLU A 167 39.59 14.23 -7.57
CA GLU A 167 38.26 14.28 -8.21
C GLU A 167 37.88 12.93 -8.83
N ILE A 168 38.83 12.25 -9.49
CA ILE A 168 38.66 10.89 -10.00
C ILE A 168 38.31 9.92 -8.86
N GLY A 169 38.96 10.06 -7.69
CA GLY A 169 38.64 9.25 -6.52
C GLY A 169 37.19 9.42 -6.04
N LYS A 170 36.69 10.66 -5.98
CA LYS A 170 35.30 10.95 -5.61
C LYS A 170 34.29 10.36 -6.60
N LEU A 171 34.57 10.50 -7.90
CA LEU A 171 33.72 9.93 -8.95
C LEU A 171 33.69 8.39 -8.89
N GLN A 172 34.80 7.76 -8.53
CA GLN A 172 34.84 6.31 -8.34
C GLN A 172 33.99 5.85 -7.15
N ASP A 173 34.02 6.58 -6.03
CA ASP A 173 33.17 6.30 -4.86
C ASP A 173 31.69 6.50 -5.19
N GLU A 174 31.35 7.54 -5.96
CA GLU A 174 29.98 7.81 -6.39
C GLU A 174 29.47 6.73 -7.37
N ILE A 175 30.29 6.31 -8.33
CA ILE A 175 29.97 5.17 -9.22
C ILE A 175 29.72 3.90 -8.40
N LYS A 176 30.50 3.66 -7.36
CA LYS A 176 30.32 2.49 -6.49
C LYS A 176 28.99 2.56 -5.75
N ASN A 177 28.66 3.70 -5.15
CA ASN A 177 27.39 3.89 -4.46
C ASN A 177 26.18 3.75 -5.41
N LEU A 178 26.24 4.37 -6.59
CA LEU A 178 25.20 4.26 -7.61
C LEU A 178 24.98 2.81 -8.06
N LYS A 179 26.05 2.00 -8.11
CA LYS A 179 25.96 0.59 -8.44
C LYS A 179 25.26 -0.23 -7.34
N GLU A 180 25.60 0.02 -6.07
CA GLU A 180 24.92 -0.59 -4.92
C GLU A 180 23.43 -0.18 -4.87
N GLU A 181 23.11 1.06 -5.23
CA GLU A 181 21.73 1.53 -5.31
C GLU A 181 20.96 0.89 -6.47
N SER A 182 21.61 0.76 -7.64
CA SER A 182 21.06 0.05 -8.80
C SER A 182 20.73 -1.42 -8.51
N GLU A 183 21.52 -2.11 -7.70
CA GLU A 183 21.23 -3.49 -7.29
C GLU A 183 19.95 -3.57 -6.44
N LYS A 184 19.74 -2.61 -5.53
CA LYS A 184 18.49 -2.52 -4.75
C LYS A 184 17.27 -2.26 -5.64
N TYR A 185 17.41 -1.43 -6.68
CA TYR A 185 16.33 -1.20 -7.64
C TYR A 185 15.91 -2.47 -8.37
N GLU A 186 16.85 -3.34 -8.75
CA GLU A 186 16.52 -4.64 -9.38
C GLU A 186 15.82 -5.59 -8.40
N GLU A 187 16.20 -5.61 -7.13
CA GLU A 187 15.49 -6.37 -6.09
C GLU A 187 14.04 -5.88 -5.92
N ILE A 188 13.84 -4.57 -5.84
CA ILE A 188 12.50 -3.96 -5.74
C ILE A 188 11.67 -4.30 -6.98
N LYS A 189 12.25 -4.20 -8.17
CA LYS A 189 11.57 -4.51 -9.43
C LYS A 189 11.13 -5.97 -9.48
N LYS A 190 11.97 -6.89 -9.01
CA LYS A 190 11.61 -8.31 -8.91
C LYS A 190 10.45 -8.54 -7.95
N ALA A 191 10.46 -7.90 -6.78
CA ALA A 191 9.36 -8.00 -5.81
C ALA A 191 8.03 -7.47 -6.39
N ILE A 192 8.06 -6.37 -7.13
CA ILE A 192 6.87 -5.81 -7.81
C ILE A 192 6.30 -6.79 -8.85
N GLU A 193 7.15 -7.49 -9.60
CA GLU A 193 6.70 -8.48 -10.58
C GLU A 193 6.04 -9.69 -9.91
N GLU A 194 6.61 -10.18 -8.81
CA GLU A 194 6.03 -11.27 -8.01
C GLU A 194 4.65 -10.88 -7.43
N ASP A 195 4.52 -9.66 -6.90
CA ASP A 195 3.24 -9.13 -6.39
C ASP A 195 2.19 -8.97 -7.50
N LYS A 196 2.62 -8.61 -8.70
CA LYS A 196 1.73 -8.49 -9.87
C LYS A 196 1.20 -9.85 -10.31
N GLU A 197 2.06 -10.88 -10.35
CA GLU A 197 1.65 -12.25 -10.64
C GLU A 197 0.65 -12.77 -9.59
N PHE A 198 0.83 -12.41 -8.31
CA PHE A 198 -0.15 -12.72 -7.27
C PHE A 198 -1.51 -12.04 -7.50
N LEU A 199 -1.50 -10.77 -7.90
CA LEU A 199 -2.73 -10.01 -8.19
C LEU A 199 -3.47 -10.55 -9.41
N ASP A 200 -2.77 -10.93 -10.47
CA ASP A 200 -3.37 -11.51 -11.68
C ASP A 200 -4.07 -12.86 -11.35
N ASN A 201 -3.50 -13.63 -10.42
CA ASN A 201 -4.08 -14.91 -9.96
C ASN A 201 -5.14 -14.76 -8.84
N LYS A 202 -5.36 -13.55 -8.32
CA LYS A 202 -6.27 -13.32 -7.18
C LYS A 202 -7.70 -13.78 -7.47
N GLU A 203 -8.20 -13.51 -8.68
CA GLU A 203 -9.58 -13.85 -9.04
C GLU A 203 -9.78 -15.37 -9.13
N ASP A 204 -8.78 -16.10 -9.65
CA ASP A 204 -8.80 -17.55 -9.70
C ASP A 204 -8.75 -18.19 -8.31
N ILE A 205 -7.92 -17.64 -7.41
CA ILE A 205 -7.87 -18.07 -6.00
C ILE A 205 -9.22 -17.82 -5.30
N LEU A 206 -9.82 -16.64 -5.50
CA LEU A 206 -11.12 -16.32 -4.90
C LEU A 206 -12.22 -17.25 -5.43
N LYS A 207 -12.17 -17.58 -6.72
CA LYS A 207 -13.08 -18.54 -7.34
C LYS A 207 -12.91 -19.93 -6.73
N GLU A 208 -11.69 -20.45 -6.65
CA GLU A 208 -11.41 -21.76 -6.05
C GLU A 208 -11.86 -21.81 -4.57
N LEU A 209 -11.59 -20.75 -3.79
CA LEU A 209 -12.03 -20.64 -2.40
C LEU A 209 -13.57 -20.65 -2.30
N SER A 210 -14.27 -19.99 -3.21
CA SER A 210 -15.73 -19.98 -3.25
C SER A 210 -16.31 -21.37 -3.55
N GLU A 211 -15.69 -22.11 -4.47
CA GLU A 211 -16.08 -23.47 -4.83
C GLU A 211 -15.83 -24.44 -3.67
N LEU A 212 -14.69 -24.31 -2.98
CA LEU A 212 -14.38 -25.08 -1.77
C LEU A 212 -15.38 -24.83 -0.66
N ARG A 213 -15.73 -23.56 -0.38
CA ARG A 213 -16.75 -23.22 0.63
C ARG A 213 -18.12 -23.79 0.27
N LYS A 214 -18.50 -23.74 -1.00
CA LYS A 214 -19.76 -24.32 -1.46
C LYS A 214 -19.78 -25.84 -1.25
N ALA A 215 -18.71 -26.54 -1.64
CA ALA A 215 -18.59 -27.99 -1.45
C ALA A 215 -18.60 -28.37 0.04
N GLU A 216 -17.92 -27.60 0.90
CA GLU A 216 -17.92 -27.83 2.35
C GLU A 216 -19.32 -27.61 2.94
N ASN A 217 -20.02 -26.55 2.54
CA ASN A 217 -21.38 -26.28 3.00
C ASN A 217 -22.35 -27.38 2.53
N GLU A 218 -22.28 -27.82 1.27
CA GLU A 218 -23.07 -28.96 0.78
C GLU A 218 -22.82 -30.24 1.59
N ARG A 219 -21.57 -30.49 2.00
CA ARG A 219 -21.22 -31.62 2.87
C ARG A 219 -21.86 -31.47 4.26
N LYS A 220 -21.75 -30.30 4.88
CA LYS A 220 -22.32 -30.02 6.22
C LYS A 220 -23.85 -30.07 6.21
N ILE A 221 -24.50 -29.56 5.16
CA ILE A 221 -25.95 -29.67 4.98
C ILE A 221 -26.36 -31.14 5.01
N LYS A 222 -25.73 -32.00 4.20
CA LYS A 222 -26.03 -33.45 4.19
C LYS A 222 -25.78 -34.12 5.55
N GLU A 223 -24.75 -33.69 6.27
CA GLU A 223 -24.48 -34.18 7.63
C GLU A 223 -25.62 -33.80 8.59
N TYR A 224 -26.10 -32.56 8.55
CA TYR A 224 -27.22 -32.12 9.39
C TYR A 224 -28.56 -32.75 8.98
N GLU A 225 -28.81 -32.91 7.68
CA GLU A 225 -29.97 -33.64 7.16
C GLU A 225 -29.99 -35.07 7.70
N ALA A 226 -28.87 -35.78 7.64
CA ALA A 226 -28.77 -37.15 8.15
C ALA A 226 -28.87 -37.23 9.68
N LYS A 227 -28.22 -36.30 10.40
CA LYS A 227 -28.10 -36.34 11.87
C LYS A 227 -29.40 -35.95 12.59
N TYR A 228 -30.16 -35.02 12.02
CA TYR A 228 -31.36 -34.45 12.65
C TYR A 228 -32.65 -34.67 11.84
N ASN A 229 -32.56 -35.48 10.77
CA ASN A 229 -33.67 -35.75 9.85
C ASN A 229 -34.31 -34.45 9.33
N PHE A 230 -33.47 -33.51 8.93
CA PHE A 230 -33.87 -32.26 8.29
C PHE A 230 -33.97 -32.43 6.78
N ASN A 231 -34.73 -31.55 6.13
CA ASN A 231 -34.72 -31.43 4.67
C ASN A 231 -34.47 -29.97 4.27
N TYR A 232 -33.27 -29.68 3.80
CA TYR A 232 -32.83 -28.33 3.46
C TYR A 232 -33.61 -27.71 2.30
N ASN A 233 -34.02 -28.55 1.34
CA ASN A 233 -34.64 -28.07 0.09
C ASN A 233 -36.18 -28.02 0.16
N GLU A 234 -36.81 -28.86 0.99
CA GLU A 234 -38.26 -29.01 1.01
C GLU A 234 -38.94 -28.30 2.19
N ASN A 235 -38.21 -28.02 3.28
CA ASN A 235 -38.76 -27.39 4.47
C ASN A 235 -38.04 -26.08 4.81
N ALA A 236 -38.76 -24.96 4.74
CA ALA A 236 -38.23 -23.63 5.01
C ALA A 236 -37.74 -23.45 6.47
N GLN A 237 -38.36 -24.12 7.44
CA GLN A 237 -37.92 -24.07 8.84
C GLN A 237 -36.64 -24.88 9.06
N ASP A 238 -36.56 -26.05 8.45
CA ASP A 238 -35.35 -26.89 8.52
C ASP A 238 -34.18 -26.20 7.78
N LYS A 239 -34.48 -25.50 6.68
CA LYS A 239 -33.51 -24.65 5.97
C LYS A 239 -32.96 -23.55 6.87
N GLU A 240 -33.82 -22.78 7.55
CA GLU A 240 -33.39 -21.71 8.46
C GLU A 240 -32.51 -22.25 9.60
N ILE A 241 -32.87 -23.41 10.16
CA ILE A 241 -32.10 -24.08 11.22
C ILE A 241 -30.72 -24.48 10.70
N ILE A 242 -30.64 -25.06 9.50
CA ILE A 242 -29.37 -25.45 8.89
C ILE A 242 -28.52 -24.21 8.54
N ASP A 243 -29.12 -23.13 8.03
CA ASP A 243 -28.40 -21.88 7.75
C ASP A 243 -27.79 -21.27 9.03
N LYS A 244 -28.51 -21.31 10.17
CA LYS A 244 -27.98 -20.93 11.48
C LYS A 244 -26.82 -21.82 11.94
N LEU A 245 -26.94 -23.14 11.74
CA LEU A 245 -25.85 -24.08 12.03
C LEU A 245 -24.60 -23.84 11.17
N LEU A 246 -24.75 -23.54 9.89
CA LEU A 246 -23.65 -23.24 8.98
C LEU A 246 -22.96 -21.91 9.29
N SER A 247 -23.72 -20.90 9.72
CA SER A 247 -23.19 -19.58 10.10
C SER A 247 -22.56 -19.55 11.50
N GLY A 248 -22.83 -20.57 12.33
CA GLY A 248 -22.37 -20.64 13.72
C GLY A 248 -23.21 -19.82 14.69
N ASP A 249 -24.34 -19.25 14.25
CA ASP A 249 -25.30 -18.51 15.07
C ASP A 249 -26.23 -19.48 15.82
N VAL A 250 -25.64 -20.24 16.74
CA VAL A 250 -26.33 -21.31 17.49
C VAL A 250 -26.62 -20.83 18.91
N ASP A 251 -27.87 -20.45 19.15
CA ASP A 251 -28.36 -20.09 20.48
C ASP A 251 -28.84 -21.31 21.29
N MET A 252 -29.13 -21.08 22.57
CA MET A 252 -29.57 -22.13 23.49
C MET A 252 -30.92 -22.74 23.10
N GLU A 253 -31.82 -21.93 22.52
CA GLU A 253 -33.13 -22.38 22.07
C GLU A 253 -33.01 -23.33 20.86
N LEU A 254 -32.13 -23.01 19.91
CA LEU A 254 -31.82 -23.88 18.78
C LEU A 254 -31.18 -25.19 19.24
N MET A 255 -30.27 -25.12 20.22
CA MET A 255 -29.68 -26.32 20.82
C MET A 255 -30.73 -27.23 21.47
N GLU A 256 -31.69 -26.67 22.21
CA GLU A 256 -32.76 -27.43 22.86
C GLU A 256 -33.65 -28.12 21.82
N LYS A 257 -34.06 -27.39 20.77
CA LYS A 257 -34.84 -27.95 19.65
C LYS A 257 -34.11 -29.08 18.92
N LEU A 258 -32.80 -28.97 18.72
CA LEU A 258 -31.99 -30.03 18.09
C LEU A 258 -31.88 -31.26 18.98
N ALA A 259 -31.74 -31.08 20.29
CA ALA A 259 -31.70 -32.18 21.26
C ALA A 259 -33.05 -32.92 21.33
N GLU A 260 -34.16 -32.19 21.41
CA GLU A 260 -35.51 -32.75 21.40
C GLU A 260 -35.79 -33.56 20.13
N ARG A 261 -35.41 -33.02 18.96
CA ARG A 261 -35.60 -33.70 17.67
C ARG A 261 -34.76 -34.98 17.58
N ARG A 262 -33.53 -34.97 18.08
CA ARG A 262 -32.66 -36.16 18.12
C ARG A 262 -33.24 -37.27 19.00
N ILE A 263 -33.74 -36.93 20.18
CA ILE A 263 -34.39 -37.89 21.09
C ILE A 263 -35.63 -38.51 20.41
N LYS A 264 -36.43 -37.68 19.71
CA LYS A 264 -37.61 -38.17 18.98
C LYS A 264 -37.24 -39.16 17.87
N ILE A 265 -36.11 -38.95 17.18
CA ILE A 265 -35.60 -39.87 16.16
C ILE A 265 -35.10 -41.17 16.81
N GLU A 266 -34.32 -41.08 17.89
CA GLU A 266 -33.79 -42.24 18.61
C GLU A 266 -34.93 -43.10 19.20
N ALA A 267 -35.94 -42.49 19.81
CA ALA A 267 -37.13 -43.17 20.33
C ALA A 267 -37.99 -43.81 19.23
N SER A 268 -38.02 -43.23 18.02
CA SER A 268 -38.75 -43.81 16.88
C SER A 268 -38.03 -45.01 16.26
N ASN A 269 -36.70 -45.09 16.41
CA ASN A 269 -35.88 -46.21 15.94
C ASN A 269 -35.80 -47.38 16.93
N ASP A 270 -36.04 -47.15 18.22
CA ASP A 270 -36.00 -48.17 19.28
C ASP A 270 -37.29 -49.03 19.37
N GLY A 271 -38.28 -48.78 18.49
CA GLY A 271 -39.50 -49.57 18.35
C GLY A 271 -39.32 -50.98 17.74
N SER A 272 -38.09 -51.38 17.39
CA SER A 272 -37.80 -52.75 16.94
C SER A 272 -37.54 -53.68 18.13
N THR A 273 -38.62 -54.12 18.77
CA THR A 273 -38.63 -55.17 19.79
C THR A 273 -37.81 -56.42 19.36
N PRO A 274 -36.76 -56.83 20.09
CA PRO A 274 -36.23 -58.19 19.99
C PRO A 274 -37.16 -59.14 20.75
N GLY A 275 -37.57 -60.21 20.09
CA GLY A 275 -38.62 -61.11 20.57
C GLY A 275 -38.40 -61.76 21.94
N GLY A 276 -39.54 -62.04 22.58
CA GLY A 276 -39.76 -63.25 23.36
C GLY A 276 -39.66 -63.14 24.88
N ARG A 277 -40.81 -63.06 25.56
CA ARG A 277 -41.39 -64.15 26.39
C ARG A 277 -42.48 -63.62 27.33
N ASN A 278 -43.68 -64.19 27.19
CA ASN A 278 -44.67 -64.31 28.29
C ASN A 278 -44.15 -65.41 29.25
N PRO A 279 -44.39 -65.34 30.59
CA PRO A 279 -45.71 -65.71 31.14
C PRO A 279 -46.17 -64.93 32.40
N GLY A 280 -47.44 -64.54 32.44
CA GLY A 280 -48.46 -65.07 33.39
C GLY A 280 -48.59 -64.54 34.85
N ASN A 281 -49.84 -64.12 35.15
CA ASN A 281 -50.59 -64.13 36.44
C ASN A 281 -50.18 -63.10 37.53
N SER A 282 -51.06 -62.45 38.33
CA SER A 282 -52.52 -62.49 38.57
C SER A 282 -52.94 -61.45 39.65
N GLY A 283 -54.12 -60.84 39.52
CA GLY A 283 -55.01 -60.30 40.60
C GLY A 283 -54.69 -58.90 41.17
N GLY A 284 -55.62 -57.97 41.39
CA GLY A 284 -57.09 -57.95 41.31
C GLY A 284 -57.66 -56.56 41.70
N ASP A 285 -58.86 -56.28 41.20
CA ASP A 285 -59.93 -55.31 41.53
C ASP A 285 -59.71 -53.98 42.27
N GLY A 286 -60.37 -52.94 41.74
CA GLY A 286 -60.71 -51.70 42.47
C GLY A 286 -61.26 -50.58 41.59
N ASP A 287 -62.58 -50.59 41.37
CA ASP A 287 -63.40 -49.56 40.69
C ASP A 287 -63.50 -48.26 41.51
N THR A 288 -63.44 -47.09 40.86
CA THR A 288 -64.22 -45.86 41.15
C THR A 288 -63.71 -44.69 40.28
N GLY A 289 -64.61 -44.07 39.51
CA GLY A 289 -64.33 -42.88 38.72
C GLY A 289 -64.63 -41.57 39.46
N GLU A 290 -64.01 -40.47 39.02
CA GLU A 290 -64.69 -39.20 38.66
C GLU A 290 -63.68 -38.12 38.20
N THR A 291 -64.05 -37.47 37.09
CA THR A 291 -63.78 -36.08 36.71
C THR A 291 -62.34 -35.54 36.62
N GLY A 292 -61.90 -35.38 35.36
CA GLY A 292 -61.52 -34.08 34.82
C GLY A 292 -60.13 -33.52 35.17
N SER A 293 -59.17 -33.72 34.28
CA SER A 293 -58.15 -32.70 34.01
C SER A 293 -57.54 -32.91 32.63
N THR A 294 -57.57 -31.86 31.83
CA THR A 294 -56.79 -31.72 30.59
C THR A 294 -55.31 -31.94 30.89
N GLY A 295 -54.72 -32.97 30.27
CA GLY A 295 -53.28 -33.22 30.31
C GLY A 295 -52.87 -33.91 29.01
N ASP A 296 -52.35 -33.12 28.07
CA ASP A 296 -51.49 -33.62 27.00
C ASP A 296 -50.20 -34.17 27.65
N GLU A 297 -50.24 -35.42 28.08
CA GLU A 297 -49.07 -36.18 28.52
C GLU A 297 -48.63 -37.13 27.42
N ASP A 298 -48.03 -36.57 26.36
CA ASP A 298 -47.16 -37.33 25.46
C ASP A 298 -46.05 -36.41 24.90
N LYS A 299 -45.57 -35.49 25.74
CA LYS A 299 -44.28 -34.83 25.53
C LYS A 299 -43.21 -35.72 26.15
N PRO A 300 -42.17 -36.14 25.41
CA PRO A 300 -41.02 -36.75 26.05
C PRO A 300 -40.39 -35.72 26.99
N SER A 301 -40.62 -35.85 28.29
CA SER A 301 -39.96 -35.04 29.31
C SER A 301 -38.56 -35.58 29.53
N PHE A 302 -37.54 -34.73 29.60
CA PHE A 302 -36.19 -35.08 30.01
C PHE A 302 -36.24 -35.92 31.29
N THR A 303 -36.02 -37.23 31.20
CA THR A 303 -36.16 -38.10 32.38
C THR A 303 -35.01 -37.92 33.36
N THR A 304 -33.85 -37.44 32.91
CA THR A 304 -32.74 -37.06 33.80
C THR A 304 -31.87 -35.92 33.26
N ARG A 305 -31.29 -35.14 34.18
CA ARG A 305 -30.30 -34.08 33.87
C ARG A 305 -29.01 -34.68 33.29
N GLU A 306 -28.69 -35.93 33.62
CA GLU A 306 -27.56 -36.66 33.04
C GLU A 306 -27.71 -36.93 31.55
N GLU A 307 -28.90 -37.33 31.07
CA GLU A 307 -29.17 -37.59 29.64
C GLU A 307 -28.97 -36.33 28.79
N TYR A 308 -29.49 -35.20 29.26
CA TYR A 308 -29.29 -33.90 28.63
C TYR A 308 -27.80 -33.51 28.51
N ASN A 309 -27.04 -33.66 29.60
CA ASN A 309 -25.61 -33.31 29.61
C ASN A 309 -24.76 -34.25 28.74
N LYS A 310 -25.16 -35.52 28.61
CA LYS A 310 -24.49 -36.50 27.75
C LYS A 310 -24.67 -36.16 26.26
N ILE A 311 -25.87 -35.79 25.84
CA ILE A 311 -26.17 -35.40 24.45
C ILE A 311 -25.40 -34.13 24.05
N LEU A 312 -25.33 -33.13 24.94
CA LEU A 312 -24.52 -31.92 24.71
C LEU A 312 -23.03 -32.23 24.50
N LYS A 313 -22.49 -33.17 25.27
CA LYS A 313 -21.09 -33.61 25.17
C LYS A 313 -20.82 -34.39 23.88
N ASP A 314 -21.74 -35.28 23.49
CA ASP A 314 -21.65 -36.05 22.24
C ASP A 314 -21.80 -35.17 20.98
N MET A 315 -22.37 -33.97 21.12
CA MET A 315 -22.41 -32.94 20.07
C MET A 315 -21.12 -32.10 19.98
N GLY A 316 -20.08 -32.41 20.77
CA GLY A 316 -18.77 -31.73 20.72
C GLY A 316 -18.69 -30.45 21.56
N PHE A 317 -19.74 -30.11 22.31
CA PHE A 317 -19.78 -28.92 23.15
C PHE A 317 -19.34 -29.27 24.57
N ASN A 318 -18.02 -29.26 24.80
CA ASN A 318 -17.51 -29.26 26.17
C ASN A 318 -17.94 -27.94 26.83
N ARG A 319 -18.66 -28.02 27.95
CA ARG A 319 -18.82 -26.88 28.87
C ARG A 319 -17.45 -26.54 29.47
N THR A 320 -16.64 -25.81 28.72
CA THR A 320 -15.63 -24.96 29.34
C THR A 320 -16.43 -23.86 30.05
N ARG A 321 -16.37 -23.90 31.39
CA ARG A 321 -17.08 -23.01 32.32
C ARG A 321 -17.01 -21.53 31.87
N ILE A 322 -18.15 -20.85 31.99
CA ILE A 322 -18.21 -19.40 32.30
C ILE A 322 -17.42 -19.16 33.59
#